data_AF-A0A2I0QY85-F1
#
_entry.id   AF-A0A2I0QY85-F1
#
_cell.length_a   1.000
_cell.length_b   1.000
_cell.length_c   1.000
_cell.angle_alpha   90.00
_cell.angle_beta   90.00
_cell.angle_gamma   90.00
#
_symmetry.space_group_name_H-M   'P 1'
#
loop_
_entity.id
_entity.type
_entity.pdbx_description
1 polymer ?
#
loop_
_entity_poly.entity_id
_entity_poly.type
_entity_poly.pdbx_seq_one_letter_code
_entity_poly.pdbx_strand_id
1 'polypeptide(L)' 'MLVLQKRELADQKLNRLKNGYSAYAETEELSRMIKRRITSQKLDIHIDNTENGYWFIPVK' A
#
# COMPACT_ATOMS: atom_id res chain seq x y z
N MET A 1 16.21 -6.79 13.24
CA MET A 1 16.76 -5.95 12.15
C MET A 1 15.80 -6.03 10.96
N LEU A 2 14.84 -5.10 10.74
CA LEU A 2 13.81 -5.27 9.68
C LEU A 2 13.00 -4.01 9.28
N VAL A 3 13.24 -2.83 9.87
CA VAL A 3 12.40 -1.62 9.60
C VAL A 3 12.66 -1.03 8.21
N LEU A 4 13.91 -1.08 7.72
CA LEU A 4 14.27 -0.59 6.39
C LEU A 4 13.58 -1.40 5.27
N GLN A 5 13.58 -2.73 5.36
CA GLN A 5 12.96 -3.60 4.36
C GLN A 5 11.45 -3.35 4.22
N LYS A 6 10.74 -3.09 5.32
CA LYS A 6 9.31 -2.77 5.29
C LYS A 6 9.01 -1.42 4.62
N ARG A 7 9.89 -0.43 4.80
CA ARG A 7 9.76 0.88 4.13
C ARG A 7 9.91 0.72 2.62
N GLU A 8 10.98 0.05 2.20
CA GLU A 8 11.27 -0.19 0.79
C GLU A 8 10.16 -1.01 0.12
N LEU A 9 9.62 -2.03 0.83
CA LEU A 9 8.48 -2.80 0.36
C LEU A 9 7.23 -1.94 0.17
N ALA A 10 6.92 -1.06 1.12
CA ALA A 10 5.79 -0.13 1.00
C ALA A 10 5.95 0.81 -0.20
N ASP A 11 7.17 1.31 -0.44
CA ASP A 11 7.48 2.18 -1.57
C ASP A 11 7.38 1.44 -2.92
N GLN A 12 7.84 0.18 -2.99
CA GLN A 12 7.65 -0.67 -4.17
C GLN A 12 6.18 -0.94 -4.48
N LYS A 13 5.37 -1.28 -3.45
CA LYS A 13 3.93 -1.49 -3.60
C LYS A 13 3.23 -0.21 -4.04
N LEU A 14 3.63 0.95 -3.51
CA LEU A 14 3.11 2.25 -3.93
C LEU A 14 3.45 2.57 -5.39
N ASN A 15 4.67 2.28 -5.84
CA ASN A 15 5.04 2.48 -7.25
C ASN A 15 4.21 1.59 -8.19
N ARG A 16 3.90 0.35 -7.78
CA ARG A 16 2.94 -0.50 -8.52
C ARG A 16 1.55 0.14 -8.60
N LEU A 17 1.06 0.66 -7.48
CA LEU A 17 -0.22 1.37 -7.42
C LEU A 17 -0.28 2.57 -8.36
N LYS A 18 0.78 3.38 -8.41
CA LYS A 18 0.89 4.51 -9.35
C LYS A 18 0.87 4.09 -10.82
N ASN A 19 1.41 2.90 -11.10
CA ASN A 19 1.42 2.33 -12.45
C ASN A 19 0.07 1.67 -12.82
N GLY A 20 -0.96 1.77 -11.97
CA GLY A 20 -2.28 1.19 -12.22
C GLY A 20 -2.41 -0.28 -11.82
N TYR A 21 -1.45 -0.84 -11.09
CA TYR A 21 -1.52 -2.21 -10.59
C TYR A 21 -2.02 -2.26 -9.15
N SER A 22 -2.83 -3.24 -8.82
CA SER A 22 -3.24 -3.50 -7.43
C SER A 22 -2.08 -3.97 -6.57
N ALA A 23 -2.11 -3.64 -5.28
CA ALA A 23 -1.12 -4.08 -4.31
C ALA A 23 -1.80 -4.68 -3.07
N TYR A 24 -1.25 -5.80 -2.59
CA TYR A 24 -1.68 -6.42 -1.34
C TYR A 24 -0.68 -6.11 -0.21
N ALA A 25 -1.20 -5.85 0.98
CA ALA A 25 -0.44 -5.73 2.22
C ALA A 25 -0.86 -6.82 3.21
N GLU A 26 0.10 -7.65 3.57
CA GLU A 26 -0.08 -8.83 4.41
C GLU A 26 -0.18 -8.50 5.91
N THR A 27 0.19 -7.27 6.30
CA THR A 27 0.23 -6.86 7.71
C THR A 27 -0.37 -5.46 7.88
N GLU A 28 -0.94 -5.20 9.07
CA GLU A 28 -1.47 -3.89 9.43
C GLU A 28 -0.40 -2.79 9.40
N GLU A 29 0.84 -3.12 9.77
CA GLU A 29 1.95 -2.17 9.74
C GLU A 29 2.24 -1.71 8.29
N LEU A 30 2.34 -2.66 7.36
CA LEU A 30 2.56 -2.36 5.95
C LEU A 30 1.37 -1.58 5.35
N SER A 31 0.14 -1.96 5.70
CA SER A 31 -1.04 -1.27 5.22
C SER A 31 -1.11 0.18 5.74
N ARG A 32 -0.79 0.43 7.01
CA ARG A 32 -0.67 1.79 7.57
C ARG A 32 0.40 2.60 6.85
N MET A 33 1.54 2.00 6.53
CA MET A 33 2.63 2.67 5.83
C MET A 33 2.26 3.05 4.39
N ILE A 34 1.51 2.21 3.69
CA ILE A 34 1.01 2.48 2.33
C ILE A 34 -0.10 3.53 2.38
N LYS A 35 -1.08 3.40 3.29
CA LYS A 35 -2.17 4.37 3.50
C LYS A 35 -1.64 5.79 3.70
N ARG A 36 -0.66 5.97 4.60
CA ARG A 36 -0.04 7.29 4.86
C ARG A 36 0.56 7.92 3.60
N ARG A 37 1.20 7.11 2.74
CA ARG A 37 1.80 7.59 1.49
C ARG A 37 0.75 7.94 0.45
N ILE A 38 -0.29 7.12 0.32
CA ILE A 38 -1.44 7.39 -0.55
C ILE A 38 -2.09 8.72 -0.18
N THR A 39 -2.40 8.92 1.12
CA THR A 39 -3.00 10.17 1.60
C THR A 39 -2.08 11.37 1.39
N SER A 40 -0.77 11.21 1.66
CA SER A 40 0.23 12.28 1.45
C SER A 40 0.32 12.70 -0.02
N GLN A 41 0.16 11.75 -0.95
CA GLN A 41 0.25 11.98 -2.39
C GLN A 41 -1.11 12.23 -3.05
N LYS A 42 -2.20 12.28 -2.28
CA LYS A 42 -3.59 12.44 -2.75
C LYS A 42 -3.94 11.49 -3.90
N LEU A 43 -3.47 10.24 -3.82
CA LEU A 43 -3.78 9.21 -4.81
C LEU A 43 -5.19 8.68 -4.57
N ASP A 44 -5.97 8.54 -5.64
CA ASP A 44 -7.28 7.91 -5.57
C ASP A 44 -7.12 6.38 -5.62
N ILE A 45 -7.15 5.76 -4.44
CA ILE A 45 -6.90 4.34 -4.26
C ILE A 45 -8.03 3.79 -3.41
N HIS A 46 -8.77 2.85 -3.97
CA HIS A 46 -9.74 2.07 -3.22
C HIS A 46 -9.00 1.08 -2.32
N ILE A 47 -9.40 1.03 -1.04
CA ILE A 47 -8.79 0.15 -0.05
C ILE A 47 -9.84 -0.83 0.41
N ASP A 48 -9.60 -2.11 0.16
CA ASP A 48 -10.45 -3.20 0.61
C ASP A 48 -9.77 -3.97 1.75
N ASN A 49 -10.54 -4.31 2.79
CA ASN A 49 -10.04 -4.97 3.99
C ASN A 49 -10.57 -6.40 4.04
N THR A 50 -9.66 -7.37 4.06
CA THR A 50 -9.99 -8.78 4.16
C THR A 50 -9.50 -9.32 5.50
N GLU A 51 -9.99 -10.49 5.91
CA GLU A 51 -9.59 -11.14 7.17
C GLU A 51 -8.07 -11.35 7.30
N ASN A 52 -7.36 -11.41 6.17
CA ASN A 52 -5.94 -11.72 6.11
C ASN A 52 -5.06 -10.51 5.74
N GLY A 53 -5.63 -9.33 5.47
CA GLY A 53 -4.85 -8.17 5.05
C GLY A 53 -5.63 -7.09 4.30
N TYR A 54 -4.91 -6.27 3.54
CA TYR A 54 -5.50 -5.11 2.86
C TYR A 54 -5.14 -5.09 1.38
N TRP A 55 -6.13 -4.93 0.53
CA TRP A 55 -5.98 -4.67 -0.89
C TRP A 55 -6.03 -3.17 -1.17
N PHE A 56 -5.13 -2.73 -2.02
CA PHE A 56 -5.05 -1.38 -2.55
C PHE A 56 -5.27 -1.48 -4.05
N ILE A 57 -6.30 -0.82 -4.56
CA ILE A 57 -6.75 -0.92 -5.94
C ILE A 57 -6.81 0.50 -6.48
N PRO A 58 -5.98 0.87 -7.47
CA PRO A 58 -6.00 2.21 -8.04
C PRO A 58 -7.31 2.46 -8.77
N VAL A 59 -7.95 3.57 -8.43
CA VAL A 59 -9.10 4.10 -9.15
C VAL A 59 -8.52 4.99 -10.24
N LYS A 60 -8.81 4.66 -11.49
CA LYS A 60 -8.24 5.34 -12.67
C LYS A 60 -8.75 6.77 -12.78
#